data_AF-A0A270B5I2-F1
#
_entry.id   AF-A0A270B5I2-F1
#
_cell.length_a   1.000
_cell.length_b   1.000
_cell.length_c   1.000
_cell.angle_alpha   90.00
_cell.angle_beta   90.00
_cell.angle_gamma   90.00
#
_symmetry.space_group_name_H-M   'P 1'
#
loop_
_entity.id
_entity.type
_entity.pdbx_description
1 polymer ?
#
loop_
_entity_poly.entity_id
_entity_poly.type
_entity_poly.pdbx_seq_one_letter_code
_entity_poly.pdbx_strand_id
1 'polypeptide(L)'
;MPTVRVQADTLDDENRRFAQMPLRQPVFLNSVPKSGSHLLRNILRMFVPVEQQYGRDFIQWANLPQHRAAFDPTRPMLSWGHLFLADASAIETAPARRILLYRDPYDWVIARARFFISEQFAGNMDHLKSGALTADELLTMMIFGLPAKAPSLRDIYEMNAAAWLGARVHVVTYEDMVRHVGALDTPDADAFFGALLDACGIERPGDWRERIRVGSDRKQSGTARENLTGIGIELPDTLGPRHRALVDYQAPGLRALLGYD
;
A
#
# COMPACT_ATOMS: atom_id res chain seq x y z
N MET A 1 -14.67 -16.24 1.51
CA MET A 1 -13.73 -15.09 1.58
C MET A 1 -13.17 -14.85 0.17
N PRO A 2 -12.90 -13.60 -0.22
CA PRO A 2 -12.21 -13.33 -1.49
C PRO A 2 -10.80 -13.94 -1.47
N THR A 3 -10.35 -14.45 -2.61
CA THR A 3 -9.01 -15.01 -2.79
C THR A 3 -8.24 -14.10 -3.74
N VAL A 4 -7.01 -13.73 -3.36
CA VAL A 4 -6.09 -12.98 -4.21
C VAL A 4 -5.01 -13.93 -4.72
N ARG A 5 -4.90 -14.12 -6.04
CA ARG A 5 -3.85 -14.93 -6.67
C ARG A 5 -2.66 -14.03 -7.00
N VAL A 6 -1.50 -14.32 -6.44
CA VAL A 6 -0.23 -13.60 -6.70
C VAL A 6 0.83 -14.56 -7.23
N GLN A 7 1.79 -14.04 -8.01
CA GLN A 7 2.97 -14.79 -8.45
C GLN A 7 3.83 -15.21 -7.24
N ALA A 8 4.68 -16.21 -7.43
CA ALA A 8 5.63 -16.65 -6.41
C ALA A 8 6.61 -15.51 -6.05
N ASP A 9 6.82 -15.30 -4.76
CA ASP A 9 7.70 -14.27 -4.22
C ASP A 9 9.15 -14.77 -4.26
N THR A 10 9.98 -14.22 -5.14
CA THR A 10 11.41 -14.57 -5.25
C THR A 10 12.33 -13.54 -4.60
N LEU A 11 11.77 -12.53 -3.94
CA LEU A 11 12.52 -11.39 -3.44
C LEU A 11 13.44 -11.75 -2.27
N ASP A 12 13.15 -12.82 -1.53
CA ASP A 12 14.03 -13.31 -0.45
C ASP A 12 15.40 -13.77 -0.99
N ASP A 13 15.44 -14.38 -2.18
CA ASP A 13 16.68 -14.83 -2.78
C ASP A 13 17.53 -13.63 -3.24
N GLU A 14 16.88 -12.61 -3.80
CA GLU A 14 17.53 -11.36 -4.12
C GLU A 14 18.02 -10.63 -2.87
N ASN A 15 17.23 -10.62 -1.79
CA ASN A 15 17.56 -9.99 -0.52
C ASN A 15 18.85 -10.53 0.09
N ARG A 16 19.03 -11.86 0.06
CA ARG A 16 20.19 -12.55 0.65
C ARG A 16 21.52 -12.21 -0.02
N ARG A 17 21.49 -11.61 -1.22
CA ARG A 17 22.69 -11.13 -1.93
C ARG A 17 23.29 -9.88 -1.29
N PHE A 18 22.54 -9.19 -0.45
CA PHE A 18 22.94 -7.94 0.16
C PHE A 18 23.27 -8.13 1.65
N ALA A 19 24.27 -7.41 2.15
CA ALA A 19 24.55 -7.36 3.58
C ALA A 19 23.40 -6.62 4.28
N GLN A 20 22.73 -7.26 5.25
CA GLN A 20 21.59 -6.68 5.94
C GLN A 20 21.97 -6.26 7.37
N MET A 21 21.37 -5.19 7.86
CA MET A 21 21.48 -4.77 9.26
C MET A 21 20.20 -5.13 10.00
N PRO A 22 20.29 -5.84 11.14
CA PRO A 22 19.11 -6.21 11.91
C PRO A 22 18.33 -4.99 12.41
N LEU A 23 17.01 -5.08 12.34
CA LEU A 23 16.12 -4.11 12.95
C LEU A 23 16.31 -4.12 14.47
N ARG A 24 16.38 -2.91 15.05
CA ARG A 24 16.44 -2.70 16.51
C ARG A 24 15.08 -2.41 17.14
N GLN A 25 14.09 -2.10 16.31
CA GLN A 25 12.73 -1.78 16.69
C GLN A 25 11.79 -2.30 15.60
N PRO A 26 10.57 -2.77 15.93
CA PRO A 26 9.61 -3.16 14.91
C PRO A 26 9.32 -2.02 13.95
N VAL A 27 9.11 -2.34 12.68
CA VAL A 27 8.70 -1.39 11.64
C VAL A 27 7.38 -1.87 11.07
N PHE A 28 6.39 -0.98 11.04
CA PHE A 28 5.07 -1.27 10.50
C PHE A 28 4.77 -0.38 9.30
N LEU A 29 4.60 -1.02 8.15
CA LEU A 29 4.23 -0.40 6.89
C LEU A 29 2.72 -0.44 6.76
N ASN A 30 2.06 0.60 7.27
CA ASN A 30 0.63 0.75 7.12
C ASN A 30 0.30 1.44 5.80
N SER A 31 -0.78 1.03 5.15
CA SER A 31 -1.17 1.64 3.89
C SER A 31 -2.66 1.57 3.64
N VAL A 32 -3.18 2.56 2.92
CA VAL A 32 -4.49 2.44 2.29
C VAL A 32 -4.41 1.34 1.22
N PRO A 33 -5.32 0.33 1.21
CA PRO A 33 -5.33 -0.70 0.17
C PRO A 33 -5.24 -0.09 -1.23
N LYS A 34 -4.45 -0.69 -2.13
CA LYS A 34 -4.21 -0.20 -3.51
C LYS A 34 -3.40 1.10 -3.63
N SER A 35 -2.72 1.52 -2.57
CA SER A 35 -1.79 2.67 -2.56
C SER A 35 -0.32 2.32 -2.81
N GLY A 36 -0.04 1.15 -3.38
CA GLY A 36 1.34 0.71 -3.64
C GLY A 36 1.99 -0.02 -2.47
N SER A 37 1.21 -0.67 -1.61
CA SER A 37 1.68 -1.41 -0.43
C SER A 37 2.75 -2.45 -0.75
N HIS A 38 2.63 -3.15 -1.88
CA HIS A 38 3.66 -4.09 -2.35
C HIS A 38 4.96 -3.38 -2.76
N LEU A 39 4.88 -2.19 -3.37
CA LEU A 39 6.07 -1.41 -3.76
C LEU A 39 6.87 -1.02 -2.52
N LEU A 40 6.23 -0.37 -1.53
CA LEU A 40 6.88 0.02 -0.29
C LEU A 40 7.42 -1.19 0.48
N ARG A 41 6.60 -2.24 0.61
CA ARG A 41 7.01 -3.50 1.26
C ARG A 41 8.24 -4.10 0.60
N ASN A 42 8.22 -4.30 -0.72
CA ASN A 42 9.30 -4.96 -1.43
C ASN A 42 10.58 -4.12 -1.40
N ILE A 43 10.49 -2.79 -1.53
CA ILE A 43 11.64 -1.91 -1.34
C ILE A 43 12.23 -2.08 0.05
N LEU A 44 11.44 -1.96 1.12
CA LEU A 44 11.96 -2.03 2.49
C LEU A 44 12.42 -3.43 2.89
N ARG A 45 11.85 -4.50 2.31
CA ARG A 45 12.37 -5.85 2.48
C ARG A 45 13.84 -5.91 2.10
N MET A 46 14.28 -5.25 1.02
CA MET A 46 15.69 -5.25 0.56
C MET A 46 16.70 -4.66 1.55
N PHE A 47 16.25 -4.04 2.64
CA PHE A 47 17.09 -3.46 3.69
C PHE A 47 17.00 -4.20 5.03
N VAL A 48 16.19 -5.25 5.13
CA VAL A 48 15.93 -5.99 6.37
C VAL A 48 16.25 -7.47 6.16
N PRO A 49 16.93 -8.15 7.11
CA PRO A 49 17.17 -9.60 7.03
C PRO A 49 15.88 -10.37 6.82
N VAL A 50 15.90 -11.42 5.98
CA VAL A 50 14.71 -12.23 5.67
C VAL A 50 14.06 -12.77 6.95
N GLU A 51 14.85 -13.12 7.95
CA GLU A 51 14.41 -13.67 9.24
C GLU A 51 13.61 -12.65 10.08
N GLN A 52 13.75 -11.35 9.78
CA GLN A 52 13.01 -10.27 10.40
C GLN A 52 11.85 -9.75 9.53
N GLN A 53 11.50 -10.42 8.43
CA GLN A 53 10.35 -10.06 7.60
C GLN A 53 9.11 -10.85 8.02
N TYR A 54 8.01 -10.16 8.33
CA TYR A 54 6.80 -10.78 8.83
C TYR A 54 5.96 -11.42 7.70
N GLY A 55 6.26 -12.67 7.36
CA GLY A 55 5.71 -13.35 6.18
C GLY A 55 4.30 -13.94 6.31
N ARG A 56 3.52 -13.68 7.38
CA ARG A 56 2.22 -14.35 7.56
C ARG A 56 1.10 -13.77 6.71
N ASP A 57 0.74 -12.51 6.93
CA ASP A 57 -0.39 -11.86 6.28
C ASP A 57 -0.27 -10.33 6.34
N PHE A 58 -1.05 -9.64 5.51
CA PHE A 58 -1.34 -8.22 5.72
C PHE A 58 -2.18 -8.05 6.99
N ILE A 59 -1.63 -7.30 7.96
CA ILE A 59 -2.30 -7.02 9.23
C ILE A 59 -3.43 -6.01 9.00
N GLN A 60 -4.62 -6.37 9.45
CA GLN A 60 -5.87 -5.62 9.34
C GLN A 60 -6.56 -5.64 10.69
N TRP A 61 -7.60 -4.82 10.86
CA TRP A 61 -8.33 -4.76 12.13
C TRP A 61 -8.85 -6.14 12.58
N ALA A 62 -9.47 -6.88 11.65
CA ALA A 62 -10.11 -8.17 11.94
C ALA A 62 -9.14 -9.29 12.33
N ASN A 63 -7.87 -9.22 11.90
CA ASN A 63 -6.85 -10.23 12.21
C ASN A 63 -5.74 -9.72 13.14
N LEU A 64 -5.82 -8.49 13.65
CA LEU A 64 -4.83 -7.91 14.56
C LEU A 64 -4.54 -8.82 15.78
N PRO A 65 -5.53 -9.43 16.46
CA PRO A 65 -5.26 -10.31 17.61
C PRO A 65 -4.31 -11.47 17.30
N GLN A 66 -4.35 -12.02 16.08
CA GLN A 66 -3.52 -13.14 15.63
C GLN A 66 -2.09 -12.70 15.24
N HIS A 67 -1.87 -11.39 15.06
CA HIS A 67 -0.62 -10.83 14.52
C HIS A 67 0.12 -9.91 15.50
N ARG A 68 -0.30 -9.82 16.78
CA ARG A 68 0.38 -8.98 17.80
C ARG A 68 1.89 -9.20 17.89
N ALA A 69 2.35 -10.43 17.68
CA ALA A 69 3.77 -10.78 17.68
C ALA A 69 4.60 -10.04 16.62
N ALA A 70 3.98 -9.47 15.58
CA ALA A 70 4.65 -8.63 14.59
C ALA A 70 5.18 -7.30 15.19
N PHE A 71 4.68 -6.90 16.35
CA PHE A 71 5.02 -5.65 17.03
C PHE A 71 5.81 -5.85 18.33
N ASP A 72 6.24 -7.07 18.61
CA ASP A 72 7.01 -7.40 19.82
C ASP A 72 8.40 -6.72 19.78
N PRO A 73 8.70 -5.79 20.71
CA PRO A 73 9.99 -5.10 20.72
C PRO A 73 11.18 -6.02 21.04
N THR A 74 10.94 -7.19 21.65
CA THR A 74 11.99 -8.20 21.90
C THR A 74 12.35 -9.00 20.66
N ARG A 75 11.49 -8.94 19.63
CA ARG A 75 11.68 -9.59 18.33
C ARG A 75 11.31 -8.62 17.20
N PRO A 76 12.13 -7.60 16.93
CA PRO A 76 11.84 -6.61 15.90
C PRO A 76 11.59 -7.25 14.52
N MET A 77 10.45 -6.95 13.92
CA MET A 77 10.06 -7.40 12.59
C MET A 77 9.70 -6.21 11.69
N LEU A 78 9.96 -6.34 10.39
CA LEU A 78 9.31 -5.57 9.33
C LEU A 78 7.96 -6.21 9.03
N SER A 79 6.89 -5.48 9.30
CA SER A 79 5.51 -5.94 9.10
C SER A 79 4.73 -4.94 8.24
N TRP A 80 3.60 -5.37 7.68
CA TRP A 80 2.81 -4.56 6.75
C TRP A 80 1.32 -4.84 6.88
N GLY A 81 0.50 -3.85 6.53
CA GLY A 81 -0.93 -3.94 6.76
C GLY A 81 -1.78 -2.85 6.10
N HIS A 82 -3.08 -3.01 6.32
CA HIS A 82 -4.13 -2.05 6.05
C HIS A 82 -4.93 -1.82 7.34
N LEU A 83 -4.21 -1.47 8.39
CA LEU A 83 -4.75 -1.40 9.74
C LEU A 83 -5.47 -0.07 9.93
N PHE A 84 -6.74 -0.13 10.35
CA PHE A 84 -7.48 1.06 10.77
C PHE A 84 -6.87 1.69 12.00
N LEU A 85 -6.99 3.01 12.16
CA LEU A 85 -6.70 3.61 13.45
C LEU A 85 -7.85 3.28 14.41
N ALA A 86 -7.52 2.58 15.48
CA ALA A 86 -8.41 2.24 16.58
C ALA A 86 -7.55 2.12 17.85
N ASP A 87 -8.19 1.97 19.00
CA ASP A 87 -7.52 1.81 20.29
C ASP A 87 -6.48 0.68 20.27
N ALA A 88 -6.87 -0.54 19.91
CA ALA A 88 -5.96 -1.67 19.84
C ALA A 88 -4.89 -1.46 18.76
N SER A 89 -5.23 -0.89 17.59
CA SER A 89 -4.23 -0.58 16.58
C SER A 89 -3.17 0.39 17.09
N ALA A 90 -3.57 1.43 17.82
CA ALA A 90 -2.66 2.42 18.39
C ALA A 90 -1.80 1.85 19.52
N ILE A 91 -2.35 0.95 20.34
CA ILE A 91 -1.66 0.28 21.46
C ILE A 91 -0.67 -0.75 20.94
N GLU A 92 -1.13 -1.71 20.14
CA GLU A 92 -0.34 -2.85 19.68
C GLU A 92 0.84 -2.40 18.80
N THR A 93 0.63 -1.36 17.98
CA THR A 93 1.71 -0.81 17.15
C THR A 93 2.57 0.23 17.87
N ALA A 94 2.33 0.54 19.16
CA ALA A 94 3.08 1.55 19.92
C ALA A 94 4.60 1.32 19.96
N PRO A 95 5.09 0.07 20.04
CA PRO A 95 6.52 -0.19 19.97
C PRO A 95 7.10 -0.02 18.57
N ALA A 96 6.28 0.05 17.52
CA ALA A 96 6.76 0.08 16.14
C ALA A 96 7.00 1.50 15.62
N ARG A 97 7.96 1.64 14.70
CA ARG A 97 8.06 2.77 13.78
C ARG A 97 7.00 2.61 12.70
N ARG A 98 6.15 3.62 12.52
CA ARG A 98 4.95 3.50 11.70
C ARG A 98 5.08 4.36 10.45
N ILE A 99 5.03 3.71 9.30
CA ILE A 99 4.96 4.36 8.01
C ILE A 99 3.50 4.32 7.55
N LEU A 100 2.97 5.44 7.07
CA LEU A 100 1.64 5.54 6.49
C LEU A 100 1.77 5.86 5.00
N LEU A 101 1.36 4.92 4.15
CA LEU A 101 1.31 5.08 2.71
C LEU A 101 -0.12 5.29 2.20
N TYR A 102 -0.34 6.38 1.49
CA TYR A 102 -1.57 6.61 0.73
C TYR A 102 -1.24 7.13 -0.67
N ARG A 103 -2.28 7.23 -1.50
CA ARG A 103 -2.19 7.77 -2.85
C ARG A 103 -3.31 8.78 -3.05
N ASP A 104 -3.24 9.54 -4.14
CA ASP A 104 -4.29 10.46 -4.53
C ASP A 104 -5.65 9.71 -4.61
N PRO A 105 -6.70 10.17 -3.89
CA PRO A 105 -8.03 9.56 -3.94
C PRO A 105 -8.61 9.41 -5.35
N TYR A 106 -8.31 10.32 -6.29
CA TYR A 106 -8.77 10.21 -7.67
C TYR A 106 -8.13 9.02 -8.39
N ASP A 107 -6.81 8.86 -8.27
CA ASP A 107 -6.11 7.74 -8.91
C ASP A 107 -6.40 6.41 -8.20
N TRP A 108 -6.71 6.48 -6.90
CA TRP A 108 -7.11 5.33 -6.11
C TRP A 108 -8.39 4.67 -6.65
N VAL A 109 -9.37 5.46 -7.08
CA VAL A 109 -10.63 4.95 -7.67
C VAL A 109 -10.33 4.03 -8.86
N ILE A 110 -9.43 4.46 -9.75
CA ILE A 110 -9.04 3.71 -10.94
C ILE A 110 -8.25 2.45 -10.53
N ALA A 111 -7.33 2.57 -9.57
CA ALA A 111 -6.54 1.44 -9.09
C ALA A 111 -7.39 0.37 -8.40
N ARG A 112 -8.44 0.78 -7.68
CA ARG A 112 -9.41 -0.13 -7.08
C ARG A 112 -10.28 -0.80 -8.14
N ALA A 113 -10.81 -0.03 -9.10
CA ALA A 113 -11.61 -0.55 -10.21
C ALA A 113 -10.86 -1.65 -10.94
N ARG A 114 -9.61 -1.35 -11.35
CA ARG A 114 -8.75 -2.28 -12.07
C ARG A 114 -8.53 -3.58 -11.31
N PHE A 115 -8.37 -3.51 -10.00
CA PHE A 115 -8.18 -4.70 -9.16
C PHE A 115 -9.44 -5.56 -9.08
N PHE A 116 -10.62 -4.96 -8.91
CA PHE A 116 -11.88 -5.71 -8.76
C PHE A 116 -12.27 -6.50 -10.02
N ILE A 117 -11.92 -5.98 -11.20
CA ILE A 117 -12.19 -6.66 -12.48
C ILE A 117 -11.03 -7.54 -12.96
N SER A 118 -9.93 -7.62 -12.22
CA SER A 118 -8.79 -8.49 -12.58
C SER A 118 -9.05 -9.96 -12.23
N GLU A 119 -8.43 -10.89 -12.96
CA GLU A 119 -8.46 -12.33 -12.64
C GLU A 119 -7.78 -12.66 -11.32
N GLN A 120 -6.84 -11.82 -10.89
CA GLN A 120 -6.10 -11.96 -9.64
C GLN A 120 -7.02 -11.81 -8.43
N PHE A 121 -8.19 -11.19 -8.57
CA PHE A 121 -9.22 -11.12 -7.53
C PHE A 121 -10.32 -12.15 -7.83
N ALA A 122 -10.60 -13.09 -6.94
CA ALA A 122 -11.74 -14.00 -7.05
C ALA A 122 -12.65 -13.88 -5.83
N GLY A 123 -13.97 -13.79 -6.01
CA GLY A 123 -14.88 -13.66 -4.88
C GLY A 123 -16.28 -13.14 -5.20
N ASN A 124 -16.91 -12.50 -4.22
CA ASN A 124 -18.29 -12.00 -4.30
C ASN A 124 -18.52 -10.87 -5.33
N MET A 125 -17.48 -10.50 -6.08
CA MET A 125 -17.48 -9.43 -7.09
C MET A 125 -17.28 -9.95 -8.51
N ASP A 126 -17.25 -11.27 -8.73
CA ASP A 126 -16.97 -11.84 -10.06
C ASP A 126 -18.01 -11.43 -11.11
N HIS A 127 -19.27 -11.17 -10.72
CA HIS A 127 -20.31 -10.62 -11.61
C HIS A 127 -19.93 -9.27 -12.24
N LEU A 128 -19.05 -8.47 -11.63
CA LEU A 128 -18.57 -7.20 -12.21
C LEU A 128 -17.71 -7.43 -13.48
N LYS A 129 -17.22 -8.64 -13.69
CA LYS A 129 -16.39 -9.03 -14.85
C LYS A 129 -17.21 -9.49 -16.05
N SER A 130 -18.54 -9.58 -15.90
CA SER A 130 -19.45 -10.10 -16.93
C SER A 130 -19.56 -9.26 -18.20
N GLY A 131 -18.89 -8.10 -18.26
CA GLY A 131 -18.97 -7.14 -19.38
C GLY A 131 -20.25 -6.30 -19.39
N ALA A 132 -21.15 -6.49 -18.42
CA ALA A 132 -22.43 -5.77 -18.35
C ALA A 132 -22.32 -4.32 -17.85
N LEU A 133 -21.16 -3.92 -17.32
CA LEU A 133 -20.93 -2.60 -16.75
C LEU A 133 -20.08 -1.75 -17.68
N THR A 134 -20.44 -0.48 -17.80
CA THR A 134 -19.56 0.55 -18.35
C THR A 134 -18.45 0.92 -17.35
N ALA A 135 -17.35 1.49 -17.86
CA ALA A 135 -16.29 2.02 -17.01
C ALA A 135 -16.83 3.07 -16.01
N ASP A 136 -17.75 3.93 -16.46
CA ASP A 136 -18.32 4.99 -15.64
C ASP A 136 -19.14 4.46 -14.46
N GLU A 137 -19.94 3.41 -14.68
CA GLU A 137 -20.70 2.73 -13.63
C GLU A 137 -19.77 2.08 -12.62
N LEU A 138 -18.73 1.38 -13.10
CA LEU A 138 -17.74 0.74 -12.24
C LEU A 138 -16.97 1.75 -11.38
N LEU A 139 -16.50 2.85 -11.97
CA LEU A 139 -15.81 3.93 -11.23
C LEU A 139 -16.73 4.54 -10.18
N THR A 140 -18.01 4.75 -10.50
CA THR A 140 -19.00 5.24 -9.53
C THR A 140 -19.17 4.27 -8.36
N MET A 141 -19.25 2.96 -8.63
CA MET A 141 -19.29 1.93 -7.58
C MET A 141 -18.00 1.90 -6.73
N MET A 142 -16.83 2.25 -7.28
CA MET A 142 -15.59 2.32 -6.50
C MET A 142 -15.55 3.52 -5.54
N ILE A 143 -16.25 4.61 -5.89
CA ILE A 143 -16.39 5.81 -5.06
C ILE A 143 -17.37 5.54 -3.92
N PHE A 144 -18.58 5.09 -4.23
CA PHE A 144 -19.65 4.89 -3.24
C PHE A 144 -19.60 3.54 -2.52
N GLY A 145 -18.76 2.62 -2.98
CA GLY A 145 -18.73 1.26 -2.49
C GLY A 145 -19.88 0.42 -3.06
N LEU A 146 -19.95 -0.83 -2.60
CA LEU A 146 -21.02 -1.74 -2.94
C LEU A 146 -21.71 -2.21 -1.66
N PRO A 147 -23.02 -1.99 -1.51
CA PRO A 147 -23.75 -2.37 -0.30
C PRO A 147 -23.45 -3.81 0.14
N ALA A 148 -23.03 -3.96 1.40
CA ALA A 148 -22.65 -5.23 2.04
C ALA A 148 -21.52 -6.03 1.36
N LYS A 149 -20.86 -5.49 0.33
CA LYS A 149 -19.80 -6.18 -0.42
C LYS A 149 -18.46 -5.47 -0.34
N ALA A 150 -18.45 -4.14 -0.42
CA ALA A 150 -17.23 -3.35 -0.43
C ALA A 150 -17.48 -1.96 0.17
N PRO A 151 -16.59 -1.46 1.05
CA PRO A 151 -16.76 -0.14 1.67
C PRO A 151 -16.61 1.01 0.66
N SER A 152 -17.14 2.18 0.98
CA SER A 152 -16.96 3.37 0.14
C SER A 152 -15.51 3.89 0.17
N LEU A 153 -15.17 4.80 -0.74
CA LEU A 153 -13.89 5.52 -0.69
C LEU A 153 -13.71 6.23 0.65
N ARG A 154 -14.76 6.89 1.12
CA ARG A 154 -14.77 7.61 2.41
C ARG A 154 -14.43 6.66 3.56
N ASP A 155 -15.13 5.54 3.68
CA ASP A 155 -14.93 4.61 4.80
C ASP A 155 -13.50 4.04 4.81
N ILE A 156 -12.93 3.79 3.62
CA ILE A 156 -11.54 3.32 3.51
C ILE A 156 -10.58 4.43 3.98
N TYR A 157 -10.66 5.62 3.39
CA TYR A 157 -9.69 6.68 3.67
C TYR A 157 -9.83 7.26 5.08
N GLU A 158 -11.03 7.30 5.64
CA GLU A 158 -11.29 7.81 6.99
C GLU A 158 -10.43 7.09 8.02
N MET A 159 -10.48 5.76 8.05
CA MET A 159 -9.81 4.96 9.07
C MET A 159 -8.42 4.46 8.65
N ASN A 160 -8.14 4.32 7.35
CA ASN A 160 -6.81 3.90 6.89
C ASN A 160 -5.83 5.04 6.65
N ALA A 161 -6.27 6.30 6.51
CA ALA A 161 -5.37 7.43 6.29
C ALA A 161 -5.69 8.64 7.18
N ALA A 162 -6.87 9.24 7.03
CA ALA A 162 -7.21 10.51 7.66
C ALA A 162 -7.04 10.46 9.19
N ALA A 163 -7.58 9.43 9.83
CA ALA A 163 -7.42 9.22 11.27
C ALA A 163 -5.94 9.03 11.67
N TRP A 164 -5.16 8.28 10.88
CA TRP A 164 -3.74 8.05 11.14
C TRP A 164 -2.87 9.29 11.05
N LEU A 165 -3.28 10.32 10.28
CA LEU A 165 -2.55 11.60 10.22
C LEU A 165 -2.50 12.32 11.58
N GLY A 166 -3.48 12.06 12.47
CA GLY A 166 -3.46 12.56 13.85
C GLY A 166 -2.58 11.73 14.80
N ALA A 167 -1.98 10.63 14.33
CA ALA A 167 -1.17 9.72 15.13
C ALA A 167 0.33 9.86 14.82
N ARG A 168 1.16 9.13 15.57
CA ARG A 168 2.61 9.05 15.34
C ARG A 168 2.90 8.20 14.10
N VAL A 169 3.01 8.84 12.93
CA VAL A 169 3.34 8.18 11.65
C VAL A 169 4.31 9.04 10.83
N HIS A 170 5.13 8.39 10.02
CA HIS A 170 5.83 9.04 8.91
C HIS A 170 5.04 8.81 7.63
N VAL A 171 4.69 9.91 6.96
CA VAL A 171 3.81 9.88 5.78
C VAL A 171 4.63 9.68 4.51
N VAL A 172 4.12 8.83 3.63
CA VAL A 172 4.66 8.61 2.29
C VAL A 172 3.49 8.61 1.30
N THR A 173 3.65 9.29 0.17
CA THR A 173 2.69 9.22 -0.94
C THR A 173 3.15 8.21 -1.99
N TYR A 174 2.19 7.56 -2.66
CA TYR A 174 2.49 6.70 -3.79
C TYR A 174 3.18 7.47 -4.92
N GLU A 175 2.77 8.73 -5.13
CA GLU A 175 3.28 9.61 -6.17
C GLU A 175 4.76 9.94 -5.93
N ASP A 176 5.16 10.28 -4.71
CA ASP A 176 6.57 10.48 -4.35
C ASP A 176 7.38 9.19 -4.50
N MET A 177 6.84 8.05 -4.05
CA MET A 177 7.49 6.75 -4.22
C MET A 177 7.80 6.46 -5.69
N VAL A 178 6.81 6.61 -6.58
CA VAL A 178 7.00 6.34 -8.02
C VAL A 178 7.96 7.36 -8.64
N ARG A 179 7.83 8.65 -8.29
CA ARG A 179 8.71 9.71 -8.77
C ARG A 179 10.17 9.42 -8.43
N HIS A 180 10.46 9.10 -7.17
CA HIS A 180 11.84 8.90 -6.72
C HIS A 180 12.42 7.56 -7.14
N VAL A 181 11.61 6.50 -7.28
CA VAL A 181 12.02 5.25 -7.94
C VAL A 181 12.41 5.50 -9.39
N GLY A 182 11.69 6.36 -10.11
CA GLY A 182 11.99 6.73 -11.50
C GLY A 182 13.24 7.61 -11.67
N ALA A 183 13.79 8.16 -10.59
CA ALA A 183 14.84 9.17 -10.61
C ALA A 183 15.90 8.95 -9.51
N LEU A 184 16.33 7.70 -9.28
CA LEU A 184 17.21 7.30 -8.17
C LEU A 184 18.56 8.01 -8.12
N ASP A 185 19.05 8.51 -9.25
CA ASP A 185 20.35 9.18 -9.35
C ASP A 185 20.27 10.68 -9.02
N THR A 186 19.10 11.18 -8.58
CA THR A 186 18.91 12.58 -8.20
C THR A 186 19.18 12.83 -6.72
N PRO A 187 19.62 14.05 -6.33
CA PRO A 187 19.70 14.46 -4.93
C PRO A 187 18.36 14.36 -4.20
N ASP A 188 17.25 14.65 -4.88
CA ASP A 188 15.91 14.57 -4.30
C ASP A 188 15.53 13.13 -3.92
N ALA A 189 15.86 12.14 -4.77
CA ALA A 189 15.67 10.74 -4.45
C ALA A 189 16.56 10.29 -3.28
N ASP A 190 17.81 10.77 -3.22
CA ASP A 190 18.72 10.51 -2.10
C ASP A 190 18.12 11.02 -0.77
N ALA A 191 17.60 12.25 -0.77
CA ALA A 191 16.94 12.85 0.39
C ALA A 191 15.66 12.11 0.80
N PHE A 192 14.79 11.79 -0.17
CA PHE A 192 13.54 11.07 0.07
C PHE A 192 13.78 9.69 0.70
N PHE A 193 14.63 8.86 0.09
CA PHE A 193 14.90 7.52 0.62
C PHE A 193 15.75 7.56 1.89
N GLY A 194 16.62 8.57 2.06
CA GLY A 194 17.29 8.83 3.32
C GLY A 194 16.30 9.06 4.46
N ALA A 195 15.32 9.94 4.25
CA ALA A 195 14.28 10.23 5.24
C ALA A 195 13.38 9.01 5.52
N LEU A 196 13.01 8.25 4.48
CA LEU A 196 12.20 7.04 4.64
C LEU A 196 12.93 5.97 5.46
N LEU A 197 14.21 5.70 5.17
CA LEU A 197 15.00 4.72 5.91
C LEU A 197 15.23 5.16 7.35
N ASP A 198 15.52 6.44 7.59
CA ASP A 198 15.65 7.00 8.94
C ASP A 198 14.35 6.91 9.75
N ALA A 199 13.20 7.19 9.11
CA ALA A 199 11.89 7.00 9.73
C ALA A 199 11.64 5.55 10.13
N CYS A 200 12.14 4.59 9.33
CA CYS A 200 12.14 3.16 9.64
C CYS A 200 13.21 2.74 10.68
N GLY A 201 14.15 3.62 11.04
CA GLY A 201 15.28 3.28 11.90
C GLY A 201 16.27 2.31 11.23
N ILE A 202 16.35 2.35 9.91
CA ILE A 202 17.21 1.53 9.07
C ILE A 202 18.40 2.38 8.65
N GLU A 203 19.61 1.90 8.91
CA GLU A 203 20.83 2.56 8.43
C GLU A 203 20.94 2.44 6.91
N ARG A 204 21.27 3.54 6.24
CA ARG A 204 21.36 3.57 4.78
C ARG A 204 22.71 3.01 4.30
N PRO A 205 22.74 1.85 3.62
CA PRO A 205 23.98 1.30 3.09
C PRO A 205 24.41 2.02 1.81
N GLY A 206 25.68 1.89 1.42
CA GLY A 206 26.23 2.52 0.21
C GLY A 206 25.60 2.02 -1.10
N ASP A 207 25.02 0.82 -1.10
CA ASP A 207 24.35 0.16 -2.22
C ASP A 207 22.83 0.40 -2.26
N TRP A 208 22.31 1.37 -1.50
CA TRP A 208 20.88 1.60 -1.32
C TRP A 208 20.10 1.75 -2.64
N ARG A 209 20.69 2.38 -3.66
CA ARG A 209 20.04 2.57 -4.97
C ARG A 209 19.73 1.24 -5.65
N GLU A 210 20.66 0.29 -5.57
CA GLU A 210 20.49 -1.03 -6.17
C GLU A 210 19.41 -1.83 -5.46
N ARG A 211 19.37 -1.75 -4.13
CA ARG A 211 18.29 -2.37 -3.32
C ARG A 211 16.92 -1.84 -3.71
N ILE A 212 16.78 -0.53 -3.91
CA ILE A 212 15.51 0.05 -4.35
C ILE A 212 15.18 -0.40 -5.77
N ARG A 213 16.15 -0.42 -6.69
CA ARG A 213 15.95 -0.90 -8.06
C ARG A 213 15.41 -2.34 -8.08
N VAL A 214 16.02 -3.23 -7.30
CA VAL A 214 15.56 -4.63 -7.17
C VAL A 214 14.19 -4.72 -6.50
N GLY A 215 14.01 -4.05 -5.36
CA GLY A 215 12.76 -4.08 -4.59
C GLY A 215 11.57 -3.40 -5.29
N SER A 216 11.84 -2.50 -6.23
CA SER A 216 10.82 -1.80 -7.03
C SER A 216 10.54 -2.45 -8.39
N ASP A 217 11.24 -3.52 -8.75
CA ASP A 217 10.98 -4.24 -9.99
C ASP A 217 9.52 -4.72 -10.01
N ARG A 218 8.78 -4.26 -11.03
CA ARG A 218 7.36 -4.57 -11.20
C ARG A 218 7.11 -6.07 -11.38
N LYS A 219 8.10 -6.82 -11.87
CA LYS A 219 8.04 -8.30 -11.95
C LYS A 219 7.85 -8.94 -10.57
N GLN A 220 8.28 -8.27 -9.51
CA GLN A 220 8.17 -8.75 -8.12
C GLN A 220 6.83 -8.41 -7.46
N SER A 221 5.88 -7.80 -8.18
CA SER A 221 4.57 -7.41 -7.65
C SER A 221 3.42 -7.99 -8.47
N GLY A 222 2.82 -9.09 -7.98
CA GLY A 222 1.64 -9.70 -8.62
C GLY A 222 0.39 -8.82 -8.71
N THR A 223 0.40 -7.60 -8.16
CA THR A 223 -0.72 -6.65 -8.23
C THR A 223 -0.36 -5.33 -8.92
N ALA A 224 0.83 -5.23 -9.52
CA ALA A 224 1.20 -4.11 -10.40
C ALA A 224 0.27 -4.05 -11.61
N ARG A 225 0.05 -2.83 -12.16
CA ARG A 225 -0.90 -2.60 -13.27
C ARG A 225 -0.65 -3.55 -14.44
N GLU A 226 0.61 -3.78 -14.82
CA GLU A 226 0.96 -4.64 -15.96
C GLU A 226 0.75 -6.14 -15.69
N ASN A 227 0.67 -6.53 -14.41
CA ASN A 227 0.51 -7.93 -14.01
C ASN A 227 -0.96 -8.31 -13.77
N LEU A 228 -1.89 -7.37 -13.91
CA LEU A 228 -3.33 -7.65 -13.82
C LEU A 228 -3.84 -8.10 -15.19
N THR A 229 -4.47 -9.28 -15.23
CA THR A 229 -4.95 -9.92 -16.46
C THR A 229 -6.48 -10.04 -16.48
N GLY A 230 -7.03 -10.33 -17.68
CA GLY A 230 -8.46 -10.56 -17.89
C GLY A 230 -9.36 -9.33 -17.69
N ILE A 231 -8.79 -8.13 -17.83
CA ILE A 231 -9.52 -6.86 -17.72
C ILE A 231 -10.31 -6.64 -19.01
N GLY A 232 -11.62 -6.91 -18.97
CA GLY A 232 -12.52 -6.75 -20.12
C GLY A 232 -13.13 -5.35 -20.28
N ILE A 233 -12.82 -4.41 -19.38
CA ILE A 233 -13.32 -3.02 -19.40
C ILE A 233 -12.12 -2.08 -19.49
N GLU A 234 -12.11 -1.20 -20.50
CA GLU A 234 -11.10 -0.16 -20.62
C GLU A 234 -11.34 0.93 -19.57
N LEU A 235 -10.35 1.15 -18.71
CA LEU A 235 -10.39 2.18 -17.67
C LEU A 235 -9.54 3.38 -18.11
N PRO A 236 -9.98 4.62 -17.81
CA PRO A 236 -9.22 5.80 -18.17
C PRO A 236 -7.90 5.87 -17.41
N ASP A 237 -6.93 6.58 -17.96
CA ASP A 237 -5.66 6.84 -17.28
C ASP A 237 -5.79 7.89 -16.17
N THR A 238 -6.74 8.82 -16.30
CA THR A 238 -7.04 9.82 -15.28
C THR A 238 -8.54 9.93 -15.05
N LEU A 239 -8.94 10.30 -13.83
CA LEU A 239 -10.36 10.38 -13.47
C LEU A 239 -11.01 11.59 -14.15
N GLY A 240 -12.15 11.38 -14.82
CA GLY A 240 -12.87 12.45 -15.52
C GLY A 240 -13.50 13.47 -14.56
N PRO A 241 -13.84 14.70 -15.02
CA PRO A 241 -14.34 15.78 -14.15
C PRO A 241 -15.58 15.39 -13.34
N ARG A 242 -16.50 14.62 -13.94
CA ARG A 242 -17.71 14.14 -13.26
C ARG A 242 -17.39 13.25 -12.07
N HIS A 243 -16.50 12.26 -12.24
CA HIS A 243 -16.13 11.36 -11.15
C HIS A 243 -15.26 12.04 -10.09
N ARG A 244 -14.42 13.03 -10.46
CA ARG A 244 -13.72 13.88 -9.49
C ARG A 244 -14.71 14.61 -8.58
N ALA A 245 -15.72 15.25 -9.16
CA ALA A 245 -16.79 15.89 -8.39
C ALA A 245 -17.56 14.90 -7.49
N LEU A 246 -17.76 13.64 -7.92
CA LEU A 246 -18.37 12.60 -7.09
C LEU A 246 -17.46 12.17 -5.93
N VAL A 247 -16.13 12.10 -6.14
CA VAL A 247 -15.17 11.87 -5.05
C VAL A 247 -15.25 13.00 -4.04
N ASP A 248 -15.24 14.26 -4.49
CA ASP A 248 -15.27 15.44 -3.61
C ASP A 248 -16.59 15.55 -2.85
N TYR A 249 -17.70 15.14 -3.47
CA TYR A 249 -19.00 15.02 -2.79
C TYR A 249 -18.99 13.93 -1.72
N GLN A 250 -18.41 12.76 -2.03
CA GLN A 250 -18.43 11.60 -1.13
C GLN A 250 -17.44 11.73 0.03
N ALA A 251 -16.30 12.40 -0.18
CA ALA A 251 -15.27 12.64 0.82
C ALA A 251 -14.79 14.11 0.82
N PRO A 252 -15.63 15.07 1.25
CA PRO A 252 -15.31 16.49 1.20
C PRO A 252 -14.04 16.84 1.97
N GLY A 253 -13.13 17.59 1.34
CA GLY A 253 -11.88 18.05 1.95
C GLY A 253 -10.80 16.98 2.13
N LEU A 254 -11.05 15.73 1.71
CA LEU A 254 -10.08 14.64 1.86
C LEU A 254 -8.78 14.93 1.11
N ARG A 255 -8.84 15.42 -0.14
CA ARG A 255 -7.64 15.73 -0.93
C ARG A 255 -6.78 16.80 -0.28
N ALA A 256 -7.37 17.93 0.10
CA ALA A 256 -6.70 18.99 0.86
C ALA A 256 -6.04 18.45 2.14
N LEU A 257 -6.75 17.61 2.91
CA LEU A 257 -6.22 16.99 4.13
C LEU A 257 -4.97 16.12 3.84
N LEU A 258 -4.95 15.43 2.69
CA LEU A 258 -3.84 14.59 2.26
C LEU A 258 -2.75 15.37 1.50
N GLY A 259 -2.90 16.69 1.31
CA GLY A 259 -1.90 17.55 0.66
C GLY A 259 -1.90 17.52 -0.88
N TYR A 260 -3.04 17.20 -1.51
CA TYR A 260 -3.17 17.11 -2.98
C TYR A 260 -3.84 18.32 -3.65
N ASP A 261 -4.13 19.39 -2.90
CA ASP A 261 -4.74 20.64 -3.38
C ASP A 261 -3.79 21.83 -3.20
#